data_AF-A0A8V1AG73-F1
#
_entry.id   AF-A0A8V1AG73-F1
#
_cell.length_a   1.000
_cell.length_b   1.000
_cell.length_c   1.000
_cell.angle_alpha   90.00
_cell.angle_beta   90.00
_cell.angle_gamma   90.00
#
_symmetry.space_group_name_H-M   'P 1'
#
loop_
_entity.id
_entity.type
_entity.pdbx_description
1 polymer ?
#
loop_
_entity_poly.entity_id
_entity_poly.type
_entity_poly.pdbx_seq_one_letter_code
_entity_poly.pdbx_strand_id
1 'polypeptide(L)'
;MFGCFLFPSAMKTDLELALESAINVYHHYAIRNPMDDYLSRNEFATLLKENPNTSVDEYIRQLFVKSDSNHDGRLKFTEFLTTLSLVAIDAHNRSHKQPGDHAPCTTVRGPCTPHLSTGCPGQPLLP
;
A
#
# COMPACT_ATOMS: atom_id res chain seq x y z
N MET A 1 -33.95 16.49 -3.60
CA MET A 1 -34.65 15.40 -4.30
C MET A 1 -33.59 14.47 -4.87
N PHE A 2 -33.01 13.61 -4.02
CA PHE A 2 -31.99 12.65 -4.45
C PHE A 2 -32.72 11.46 -5.06
N GLY A 3 -32.58 11.33 -6.38
CA GLY A 3 -33.27 10.34 -7.21
C GLY A 3 -33.00 8.93 -6.72
N CYS A 4 -34.09 8.24 -6.46
CA CYS A 4 -34.19 6.82 -6.19
C CYS A 4 -33.69 6.04 -7.41
N PHE A 5 -32.44 5.56 -7.41
CA PHE A 5 -32.04 4.44 -8.26
C PHE A 5 -32.28 3.15 -7.47
N LEU A 6 -33.54 2.71 -7.50
CA LEU A 6 -33.90 1.32 -7.25
C LEU A 6 -33.34 0.48 -8.42
N PHE A 7 -32.09 0.04 -8.29
CA PHE A 7 -31.68 -1.21 -8.94
C PHE A 7 -32.17 -2.36 -8.05
N PRO A 8 -32.71 -3.45 -8.62
CA PRO A 8 -33.04 -4.63 -7.84
C PRO A 8 -31.78 -5.05 -7.08
N SER A 9 -31.94 -5.32 -5.78
CA SER A 9 -30.87 -5.75 -4.88
C SER A 9 -30.35 -7.13 -5.30
N ALA A 10 -29.60 -7.18 -6.39
CA ALA A 10 -28.67 -8.26 -6.66
C ALA A 10 -27.71 -8.31 -5.47
N MET A 11 -27.38 -9.52 -4.99
CA MET A 11 -26.28 -9.66 -4.05
C MET A 11 -25.05 -9.05 -4.68
N LYS A 12 -24.56 -7.97 -4.08
CA LYS A 12 -23.31 -7.35 -4.46
C LYS A 12 -22.19 -8.38 -4.30
N THR A 13 -21.31 -8.42 -5.27
CA THR A 13 -20.05 -9.15 -5.18
C THR A 13 -19.15 -8.55 -4.08
N ASP A 14 -18.19 -9.33 -3.60
CA ASP A 14 -17.20 -8.82 -2.63
C ASP A 14 -16.44 -7.60 -3.16
N LEU A 15 -16.20 -7.54 -4.48
CA LEU A 15 -15.56 -6.40 -5.12
C LEU A 15 -16.43 -5.14 -5.11
N GLU A 16 -17.72 -5.28 -5.42
CA GLU A 16 -18.67 -4.16 -5.37
C GLU A 16 -18.80 -3.62 -3.94
N LEU A 17 -18.86 -4.51 -2.95
CA LEU A 17 -18.88 -4.14 -1.53
C LEU A 17 -17.58 -3.44 -1.12
N ALA A 18 -16.42 -3.91 -1.58
CA ALA A 18 -15.14 -3.28 -1.29
C ALA A 18 -15.03 -1.88 -1.91
N LEU A 19 -15.50 -1.69 -3.15
CA LEU A 19 -15.51 -0.39 -3.82
C LEU A 19 -16.47 0.59 -3.14
N GLU A 20 -17.68 0.13 -2.78
CA GLU A 20 -18.64 0.94 -2.03
C GLU A 20 -18.09 1.33 -0.65
N SER A 21 -17.41 0.41 0.03
CA SER A 21 -16.72 0.68 1.28
C SER A 21 -15.64 1.76 1.11
N ALA A 22 -14.81 1.68 0.07
CA ALA A 22 -13.78 2.68 -0.21
C ALA A 22 -14.38 4.08 -0.47
N ILE A 23 -15.49 4.16 -1.21
CA ILE A 23 -16.24 5.41 -1.45
C ILE A 23 -16.80 5.97 -0.15
N ASN A 24 -17.41 5.13 0.69
CA ASN A 24 -18.00 5.55 1.95
C ASN A 24 -16.93 6.06 2.93
N VAL A 25 -15.77 5.39 2.99
CA VAL A 25 -14.62 5.84 3.77
C VAL A 25 -14.15 7.20 3.27
N TYR A 26 -13.96 7.40 1.96
CA TYR A 26 -13.56 8.71 1.42
C TYR A 26 -14.49 9.84 1.89
N HIS A 27 -15.79 9.69 1.65
CA HIS A 27 -16.76 10.71 2.02
C HIS A 27 -16.85 10.93 3.54
N HIS A 28 -16.63 9.91 4.37
CA HIS A 28 -16.63 10.08 5.83
C HIS A 28 -15.55 11.06 6.32
N TYR A 29 -14.44 11.16 5.60
CA TYR A 29 -13.33 12.04 5.95
C TYR A 29 -13.32 13.35 5.14
N ALA A 30 -13.75 13.34 3.88
CA ALA A 30 -13.77 14.51 2.98
C ALA A 30 -14.86 15.55 3.32
N ILE A 31 -15.63 15.30 4.37
CA ILE A 31 -16.69 16.17 4.88
C ILE A 31 -16.33 16.85 6.21
N ARG A 32 -15.12 16.61 6.78
CA ARG A 32 -14.87 17.01 8.18
C ARG A 32 -14.62 18.52 8.35
N ASN A 33 -13.81 19.18 7.53
CA ASN A 33 -13.77 20.66 7.46
C ASN A 33 -12.72 21.20 6.45
N PRO A 34 -13.08 22.05 5.47
CA PRO A 34 -14.43 22.42 5.02
C PRO A 34 -15.17 21.24 4.34
N MET A 35 -16.49 21.34 4.26
CA MET A 35 -17.36 20.39 3.56
C MET A 35 -17.30 20.60 2.04
N ASP A 36 -16.21 20.22 1.40
CA ASP A 36 -15.99 20.52 -0.01
C ASP A 36 -15.54 19.33 -0.87
N ASP A 37 -15.67 18.11 -0.34
CA ASP A 37 -15.41 16.87 -1.07
C ASP A 37 -13.93 16.66 -1.43
N TYR A 38 -13.02 17.18 -0.60
CA TYR A 38 -11.58 16.92 -0.66
C TYR A 38 -11.07 16.37 0.67
N LEU A 39 -10.02 15.55 0.59
CA LEU A 39 -9.23 15.18 1.76
C LEU A 39 -8.05 16.14 1.93
N SER A 40 -8.01 16.87 3.03
CA SER A 40 -6.79 17.51 3.48
C SER A 40 -5.74 16.48 3.90
N ARG A 41 -4.48 16.90 4.00
CA ARG A 41 -3.39 16.06 4.52
C ARG A 41 -3.70 15.45 5.89
N ASN A 42 -4.34 16.21 6.78
CA ASN A 42 -4.66 15.74 8.13
C ASN A 42 -5.80 14.71 8.13
N GLU A 43 -6.84 14.92 7.32
CA GLU A 43 -7.94 13.97 7.15
C GLU A 43 -7.45 12.67 6.53
N PHE A 44 -6.61 12.76 5.49
CA PHE A 44 -5.97 11.60 4.87
C PHE A 44 -5.07 10.83 5.84
N ALA A 45 -4.29 11.54 6.65
CA ALA A 45 -3.45 10.90 7.66
C ALA A 45 -4.28 10.18 8.72
N THR A 46 -5.42 10.75 9.12
CA THR A 46 -6.35 10.14 10.07
C THR A 46 -6.99 8.87 9.46
N LEU A 47 -7.46 8.96 8.21
CA LEU A 47 -8.00 7.83 7.45
C LEU A 47 -7.03 6.64 7.45
N LEU A 48 -5.75 6.88 7.14
CA LEU A 48 -4.76 5.80 7.06
C LEU A 48 -4.28 5.30 8.43
N LYS A 49 -4.32 6.11 9.48
CA LYS A 49 -3.99 5.70 10.86
C LYS A 49 -5.04 4.80 11.50
N GLU A 50 -6.32 5.08 11.23
CA GLU A 50 -7.43 4.25 11.73
C GLU A 50 -7.51 2.90 10.97
N ASN A 51 -6.74 2.74 9.90
CA ASN A 51 -6.58 1.47 9.18
C ASN A 51 -5.27 0.76 9.65
N PRO A 52 -5.34 -0.44 10.25
CA PRO A 52 -4.31 -0.99 11.15
C PRO A 52 -2.98 -1.48 10.54
N ASN A 53 -2.57 -1.06 9.33
CA ASN A 53 -1.57 -1.79 8.54
C ASN A 53 -0.30 -1.03 8.10
N THR A 54 0.19 0.02 8.76
CA THR A 54 1.48 0.62 8.35
C THR A 54 2.26 1.32 9.45
N SER A 55 3.59 1.35 9.34
CA SER A 55 4.45 2.27 10.11
C SER A 55 4.24 3.68 9.55
N VAL A 56 3.46 4.47 10.28
CA VAL A 56 2.38 5.22 9.64
C VAL A 56 2.84 6.51 8.93
N ASP A 57 3.63 7.36 9.58
CA ASP A 57 3.69 8.77 9.16
C ASP A 57 4.49 9.04 7.88
N GLU A 58 5.68 8.47 7.73
CA GLU A 58 6.50 8.70 6.53
C GLU A 58 5.90 8.01 5.30
N TYR A 59 5.32 6.82 5.47
CA TYR A 59 4.62 6.12 4.40
C TYR A 59 3.37 6.90 3.95
N ILE A 60 2.56 7.40 4.89
CA ILE A 60 1.43 8.28 4.59
C ILE A 60 1.88 9.52 3.83
N ARG A 61 2.97 10.15 4.27
CA ARG A 61 3.50 11.35 3.61
C ARG A 61 3.89 11.06 2.16
N GLN A 62 4.56 9.94 1.91
CA GLN A 62 4.94 9.54 0.55
C GLN A 62 3.75 9.20 -0.33
N LEU A 63 2.72 8.53 0.21
CA LEU A 63 1.47 8.28 -0.52
C LEU A 63 0.76 9.58 -0.88
N PHE A 64 0.64 10.51 0.07
CA PHE A 64 -0.01 11.79 -0.15
C PHE A 64 0.67 12.57 -1.28
N VAL A 65 1.99 12.73 -1.22
CA VAL A 65 2.76 13.46 -2.24
C VAL A 65 2.67 12.82 -3.63
N LYS A 66 2.59 11.49 -3.70
CA LYS A 66 2.40 10.78 -4.98
C LYS A 66 0.99 10.92 -5.54
N SER A 67 0.01 11.11 -4.67
CA SER A 67 -1.41 11.19 -5.04
C SER A 67 -1.86 12.63 -5.36
N ASP A 68 -1.30 13.64 -4.69
CA ASP A 68 -1.58 15.07 -4.92
C ASP A 68 -0.92 15.55 -6.24
N SER A 69 -1.56 15.17 -7.35
CA SER A 69 -1.01 15.32 -8.70
C SER A 69 -1.10 16.75 -9.23
N ASN A 70 -2.11 17.49 -8.79
CA ASN A 70 -2.27 18.91 -9.12
C ASN A 70 -1.53 19.83 -8.11
N HIS A 71 -0.95 19.26 -7.05
CA HIS A 71 -0.17 19.96 -6.04
C HIS A 71 -0.95 21.06 -5.31
N ASP A 72 -2.26 20.83 -5.10
CA ASP A 72 -3.12 21.77 -4.38
C ASP A 72 -3.11 21.55 -2.85
N GLY A 73 -2.38 20.53 -2.39
CA GLY A 73 -2.25 20.20 -0.98
C GLY A 73 -3.44 19.42 -0.42
N ARG A 74 -4.30 18.90 -1.30
CA ARG A 74 -5.53 18.17 -1.00
C ARG A 74 -5.70 17.04 -2.01
N LEU A 75 -6.60 16.11 -1.73
CA LEU A 75 -6.89 15.01 -2.63
C LEU A 75 -8.37 15.04 -2.98
N LYS A 76 -8.68 15.19 -4.27
CA LYS A 76 -10.01 14.86 -4.78
C LYS A 76 -10.14 13.34 -4.93
N PHE A 77 -11.35 12.85 -5.18
CA PHE A 77 -11.63 11.41 -5.25
C PHE A 77 -10.72 10.66 -6.25
N THR A 78 -10.43 11.24 -7.42
CA THR A 78 -9.55 10.60 -8.42
C THR A 78 -8.12 10.43 -7.95
N GLU A 79 -7.61 11.36 -7.14
CA GLU A 79 -6.27 11.29 -6.55
C GLU A 79 -6.22 10.31 -5.36
N PHE A 80 -7.31 10.23 -4.60
CA PHE A 80 -7.49 9.19 -3.59
C PHE A 80 -7.49 7.77 -4.21
N LEU A 81 -8.09 7.57 -5.38
CA LEU A 81 -8.00 6.28 -6.09
C LEU A 81 -6.56 5.93 -6.47
N THR A 82 -5.72 6.92 -6.78
CA THR A 82 -4.27 6.70 -6.97
C THR A 82 -3.63 6.15 -5.70
N THR A 83 -3.98 6.66 -4.52
CA THR A 83 -3.51 6.08 -3.24
C THR A 83 -3.92 4.62 -3.12
N LEU A 84 -5.20 4.28 -3.33
CA LEU A 84 -5.69 2.90 -3.23
C LEU A 84 -4.94 1.98 -4.20
N SER A 85 -4.66 2.47 -5.40
CA SER A 85 -3.89 1.73 -6.41
C SER A 85 -2.47 1.43 -5.94
N LEU A 86 -1.78 2.43 -5.36
CA LEU A 86 -0.42 2.25 -4.81
C LEU A 86 -0.39 1.26 -3.65
N VAL A 87 -1.36 1.34 -2.73
CA VAL A 87 -1.48 0.41 -1.60
C VAL A 87 -1.80 -1.00 -2.08
N ALA A 88 -2.71 -1.15 -3.05
CA ALA A 88 -3.06 -2.45 -3.62
C ALA A 88 -1.88 -3.10 -4.35
N ILE A 89 -1.11 -2.32 -5.13
CA ILE A 89 0.12 -2.79 -5.80
C ILE A 89 1.16 -3.23 -4.76
N ASP A 90 1.40 -2.45 -3.71
CA ASP A 90 2.34 -2.83 -2.64
C ASP A 90 1.89 -4.11 -1.92
N ALA A 91 0.61 -4.20 -1.55
CA ALA A 91 0.04 -5.39 -0.94
C ALA A 91 0.16 -6.63 -1.84
N HIS A 92 -0.15 -6.49 -3.14
CA HIS A 92 0.03 -7.54 -4.14
C HIS A 92 1.49 -7.98 -4.24
N ASN A 93 2.43 -7.05 -4.34
CA ASN A 93 3.85 -7.36 -4.40
C ASN A 93 4.33 -8.09 -3.14
N ARG A 94 3.84 -7.71 -1.95
CA ARG A 94 4.14 -8.41 -0.69
C ARG A 94 3.57 -9.83 -0.66
N SER A 95 2.40 -10.08 -1.24
CA SER A 95 1.83 -11.43 -1.30
C SER A 95 2.66 -12.42 -2.12
N HIS A 96 3.52 -11.93 -3.02
CA HIS A 96 4.47 -12.76 -3.77
C HIS A 96 5.79 -13.01 -3.03
N LYS A 97 6.09 -12.28 -1.95
CA LYS A 97 7.31 -12.48 -1.17
C LYS A 97 7.13 -13.69 -0.25
N GLN A 98 7.73 -14.82 -0.59
CA GLN A 98 7.76 -15.98 0.31
C GLN A 98 8.65 -15.70 1.53
N PRO A 99 8.31 -16.19 2.74
CA PRO A 99 9.22 -16.20 3.88
C PRO A 99 10.26 -17.30 3.66
N GLY A 100 11.33 -17.01 2.91
CA GLY A 100 12.25 -18.07 2.45
C GLY A 100 13.68 -17.69 2.11
N ASP A 101 14.10 -16.42 2.17
CA ASP A 101 15.50 -16.08 1.97
C ASP A 101 16.29 -16.29 3.28
N HIS A 102 16.86 -17.49 3.35
CA HIS A 102 17.85 -18.00 4.28
C HIS A 102 18.58 -16.98 5.17
N ALA A 103 18.34 -17.06 6.49
CA ALA A 103 19.37 -16.70 7.45
C ALA A 103 20.44 -17.81 7.45
N PRO A 104 21.74 -17.52 7.24
CA PRO A 104 22.78 -18.46 7.60
C PRO A 104 22.75 -18.58 9.12
N CYS A 105 22.52 -19.80 9.61
CA CYS A 105 22.67 -20.18 11.00
C CYS A 105 24.09 -19.81 11.48
N THR A 106 24.25 -18.69 12.18
CA THR A 106 25.47 -18.35 12.93
C THR A 106 25.48 -19.13 14.25
N THR A 107 25.63 -20.46 14.16
CA THR A 107 26.07 -21.23 15.33
C THR A 107 27.58 -21.11 15.43
N VAL A 108 28.02 -20.22 16.31
CA VAL A 108 29.36 -20.26 16.88
C VAL A 108 29.52 -21.57 17.67
N ARG A 109 30.39 -22.48 17.22
CA ARG A 109 31.24 -23.38 18.03
C ARG A 109 32.02 -24.41 17.17
N GLY A 110 33.35 -24.32 17.15
CA GLY A 110 34.24 -25.46 16.89
C GLY A 110 35.24 -25.33 15.72
N PRO A 111 36.46 -25.90 15.83
CA PRO A 111 37.64 -25.49 15.05
C PRO A 111 37.71 -26.09 13.64
N CYS A 112 38.28 -25.31 12.72
CA CYS A 112 38.51 -25.64 11.32
C CYS A 112 39.46 -26.85 11.15
N THR A 113 39.04 -27.84 10.35
CA THR A 113 39.94 -28.76 9.66
C THR A 113 39.91 -28.47 8.15
N PRO A 114 41.06 -28.50 7.44
CA PRO A 114 41.08 -28.22 6.02
C PRO A 114 40.96 -29.53 5.24
N HIS A 115 39.98 -29.65 4.35
CA HIS A 115 40.10 -30.58 3.24
C HIS A 115 39.38 -30.08 1.98
N LEU A 116 40.23 -29.61 1.06
CA LEU A 116 40.26 -29.96 -0.35
C LEU A 116 39.15 -29.43 -1.29
N SER A 117 39.57 -28.39 -2.03
CA SER A 117 39.40 -28.16 -3.47
C SER A 117 38.25 -28.85 -4.21
N THR A 118 37.43 -28.01 -4.85
CA THR A 118 37.24 -27.99 -6.31
C THR A 118 36.73 -26.61 -6.72
N GLY A 119 37.43 -25.95 -7.64
CA GLY A 119 37.14 -24.59 -8.08
C GLY A 119 35.94 -24.49 -9.03
N CYS A 120 35.26 -23.34 -8.99
CA CYS A 120 34.27 -22.93 -9.98
C CYS A 120 34.98 -22.26 -11.18
N PRO A 121 34.77 -22.69 -12.43
CA PRO A 121 35.28 -21.99 -13.60
C PRO A 121 34.26 -20.96 -14.10
N GLY A 122 34.74 -19.77 -14.47
CA GLY A 122 34.13 -18.97 -15.53
C GLY A 122 33.42 -17.68 -15.14
N GLN A 123 34.20 -16.62 -14.88
CA GLN A 123 33.79 -15.26 -15.23
C GLN A 123 34.95 -14.59 -15.99
N PRO A 124 34.75 -14.14 -17.24
CA PRO A 124 35.68 -13.18 -17.85
C PRO A 124 35.48 -11.80 -17.21
N LEU A 125 36.59 -11.22 -16.76
CA LEU A 125 36.71 -9.84 -16.34
C LEU A 125 36.42 -8.88 -17.52
N LEU A 126 35.62 -7.86 -17.25
CA LEU A 126 35.42 -6.67 -18.10
C LEU A 126 36.75 -5.95 -18.39
N PRO A 127 36.79 -5.18 -19.48
CA PRO A 127 36.81 -3.72 -19.34
C PRO A 127 35.45 -3.09 -19.67
#